data_AF-A0A377C1Y8-F1
#
_entry.id   AF-A0A377C1Y8-F1
#
_cell.length_a   1.000
_cell.length_b   1.000
_cell.length_c   1.000
_cell.angle_alpha   90.00
_cell.angle_beta   90.00
_cell.angle_gamma   90.00
#
_symmetry.space_group_name_H-M   'P 1'
#
loop_
_entity.id
_entity.type
_entity.pdbx_description
1 polymer ?
#
loop_
_entity_poly.entity_id
_entity_poly.type
_entity_poly.pdbx_seq_one_letter_code
_entity_poly.pdbx_strand_id
1 'polypeptide(L)'
;MDFNLRHCVIHELVKESGKQKVEAILKPVLPSDDEHVCQLVESLTDLIGKKDNQAARGTFDSEDVTFKVPSAFKTYYDGAATSDDFHQFSLICMNELSRQAKDPTRIAASGGAIVFAHYSRSSSNYLLITMVKQKDALRLDENLKPVGTVQIDLAKINQAARVNFDRFLPVRSTSR
;
A
#
# COMPACT_ATOMS: atom_id res chain seq x y z
N MET A 1 -3.08 -19.43 14.42
CA MET A 1 -2.47 -18.44 13.50
C MET A 1 -3.64 -17.66 12.93
N ASP A 2 -3.78 -16.40 13.33
CA ASP A 2 -4.98 -15.61 13.02
C ASP A 2 -4.81 -14.79 11.73
N PHE A 3 -3.65 -14.83 11.08
CA PHE A 3 -3.33 -14.09 9.86
C PHE A 3 -3.27 -15.02 8.65
N ASN A 4 -3.89 -14.60 7.54
CA ASN A 4 -3.78 -15.27 6.26
C ASN A 4 -3.65 -14.21 5.14
N LEU A 5 -2.53 -14.25 4.42
CA LEU A 5 -2.30 -13.40 3.26
C LEU A 5 -2.99 -14.01 2.04
N ARG A 6 -3.86 -13.25 1.38
CA ARG A 6 -4.55 -13.69 0.16
C ARG A 6 -3.80 -13.24 -1.09
N HIS A 7 -3.48 -11.94 -1.16
CA HIS A 7 -2.76 -11.35 -2.29
C HIS A 7 -1.80 -10.25 -1.82
N CYS A 8 -0.65 -10.12 -2.47
CA CYS A 8 0.33 -9.08 -2.19
C CYS A 8 1.03 -8.62 -3.48
N VAL A 9 1.18 -7.32 -3.67
CA VAL A 9 2.00 -6.76 -4.76
C VAL A 9 2.74 -5.53 -4.27
N ILE A 10 3.98 -5.38 -4.74
CA ILE A 10 4.84 -4.26 -4.41
C ILE A 10 5.23 -3.55 -5.70
N HIS A 11 4.70 -2.36 -5.90
CA HIS A 11 5.06 -1.47 -7.00
C HIS A 11 6.07 -0.43 -6.52
N GLU A 12 6.67 0.30 -7.44
CA GLU A 12 7.54 1.43 -7.11
C GLU A 12 7.01 2.70 -7.75
N LEU A 13 6.93 3.78 -6.97
CA LEU A 13 6.70 5.13 -7.46
C LEU A 13 8.03 5.87 -7.36
N VAL A 14 8.67 6.12 -8.49
CA VAL A 14 9.94 6.84 -8.59
C VAL A 14 9.65 8.34 -8.72
N LYS A 15 10.00 9.09 -7.67
CA LYS A 15 9.95 10.56 -7.66
C LYS A 15 11.06 11.10 -6.77
N GLU A 16 11.87 11.99 -7.32
CA GLU A 16 12.86 12.73 -6.56
C GLU A 16 12.26 14.04 -6.02
N SER A 17 12.55 14.34 -4.75
CA SER A 17 12.12 15.60 -4.15
C SER A 17 12.69 16.79 -4.93
N GLY A 18 11.85 17.77 -5.23
CA GLY A 18 12.23 18.94 -6.03
C GLY A 18 12.10 18.72 -7.54
N LYS A 19 11.81 17.49 -8.01
CA LYS A 19 11.60 17.20 -9.43
C LYS A 19 10.13 16.86 -9.72
N GLN A 20 9.66 17.26 -10.89
CA GLN A 20 8.31 16.94 -11.37
C GLN A 20 8.23 15.60 -12.11
N LYS A 21 9.38 15.00 -12.46
CA LYS A 21 9.41 13.68 -13.11
C LYS A 21 8.89 12.63 -12.12
N VAL A 22 7.85 11.91 -12.53
CA VAL A 22 7.27 10.78 -11.81
C VAL A 22 7.16 9.61 -12.75
N GLU A 23 7.63 8.45 -12.30
CA GLU A 23 7.57 7.19 -13.01
C GLU A 23 7.02 6.11 -12.07
N ALA A 24 6.18 5.22 -12.60
CA ALA A 24 5.67 4.07 -11.84
C ALA A 24 6.19 2.78 -12.45
N ILE A 25 6.85 1.96 -11.63
CA ILE A 25 7.35 0.65 -11.99
C ILE A 25 6.37 -0.38 -11.44
N LEU A 26 5.67 -1.04 -12.35
CA LEU A 26 4.63 -2.02 -12.05
C LEU A 26 5.25 -3.42 -11.98
N LYS A 27 4.73 -4.28 -11.11
CA LYS A 27 5.31 -5.60 -10.78
C LYS A 27 4.19 -6.62 -10.63
N PRO A 28 4.44 -7.91 -10.92
CA PRO A 28 3.45 -8.96 -10.72
C PRO A 28 3.15 -9.19 -9.24
N VAL A 29 2.00 -9.83 -8.97
CA VAL A 29 1.61 -10.31 -7.64
C VAL A 29 2.64 -11.32 -7.13
N LEU A 30 3.01 -11.19 -5.85
CA LEU A 30 3.94 -12.06 -5.16
C LEU A 30 3.23 -13.32 -4.65
N PRO A 31 3.94 -14.45 -4.48
CA PRO A 31 3.39 -15.65 -3.84
C PRO A 31 2.92 -15.33 -2.42
N SER A 32 1.69 -15.72 -2.09
CA SER A 32 1.07 -15.44 -0.78
C SER A 32 1.50 -16.42 0.31
N ASP A 33 2.18 -17.51 -0.06
CA ASP A 33 2.80 -18.51 0.81
C ASP A 33 4.29 -18.25 1.07
N ASP A 34 4.88 -17.22 0.45
CA ASP A 34 6.26 -16.81 0.73
C ASP A 34 6.38 -16.24 2.15
N GLU A 35 7.30 -16.82 2.93
CA GLU A 35 7.52 -16.46 4.32
C GLU A 35 7.93 -15.00 4.51
N HIS A 36 8.80 -14.46 3.63
CA HIS A 36 9.29 -13.09 3.75
C HIS A 36 8.20 -12.08 3.37
N VAL A 37 7.34 -12.44 2.40
CA VAL A 37 6.19 -11.61 2.03
C VAL A 37 5.19 -11.56 3.18
N CYS A 38 4.86 -12.70 3.79
CA CYS A 38 4.00 -12.76 4.97
C CYS A 38 4.57 -11.93 6.13
N GLN A 39 5.84 -12.14 6.48
CA GLN A 39 6.51 -11.40 7.56
C GLN A 39 6.51 -9.88 7.32
N LEU A 40 6.74 -9.43 6.08
CA LEU A 40 6.67 -8.02 5.72
C LEU A 40 5.27 -7.45 5.96
N VAL A 41 4.23 -8.11 5.45
CA VAL A 41 2.85 -7.64 5.59
C VAL A 41 2.43 -7.62 7.06
N GLU A 42 2.71 -8.68 7.82
CA GLU A 42 2.42 -8.72 9.26
C GLU A 42 3.11 -7.57 10.00
N SER A 43 4.42 -7.38 9.75
CA SER A 43 5.20 -6.28 10.34
C SER A 43 4.59 -4.91 10.04
N LEU A 44 4.18 -4.68 8.79
CA LEU A 44 3.50 -3.43 8.40
C LEU A 44 2.16 -3.25 9.11
N THR A 45 1.36 -4.32 9.21
CA THR A 45 0.05 -4.24 9.86
C THR A 45 0.15 -3.97 11.36
N ASP A 46 1.18 -4.49 12.03
CA ASP A 46 1.42 -4.27 13.46
C ASP A 46 1.97 -2.88 13.77
N LEU A 47 2.52 -2.18 12.78
CA LEU A 47 2.98 -0.80 12.92
C LEU A 47 1.83 0.19 12.77
N ILE A 48 0.84 -0.14 11.95
CA ILE A 48 -0.31 0.69 11.65
C ILE A 48 -1.26 0.74 12.85
N GLY A 49 -1.40 1.94 13.44
CA GLY A 49 -2.23 2.18 14.63
C GLY A 49 -1.44 2.35 15.93
N LYS A 50 -0.10 2.24 15.91
CA LYS A 50 0.76 2.64 17.03
C LYS A 50 0.94 4.16 17.05
N LYS A 51 1.30 4.73 18.22
CA LYS A 51 1.30 6.17 18.52
C LYS A 51 2.01 7.05 17.47
N ASP A 52 3.11 6.54 16.88
CA ASP A 52 3.92 7.24 15.87
C ASP A 52 3.55 6.91 14.41
N ASN A 53 2.71 5.89 14.21
CA ASN A 53 2.25 5.39 12.90
C ASN A 53 0.72 5.31 12.90
N GLN A 54 0.06 6.42 13.25
CA GLN A 54 -1.40 6.50 13.15
C GLN A 54 -1.80 6.28 11.70
N ALA A 55 -2.56 5.21 11.46
CA ALA A 55 -3.17 4.97 10.16
C ALA A 55 -4.00 6.21 9.79
N ALA A 56 -3.71 6.83 8.67
CA ALA A 56 -4.65 7.80 8.13
C ALA A 56 -5.94 7.02 7.82
N ARG A 57 -7.07 7.39 8.45
CA ARG A 57 -8.38 6.91 8.01
C ARG A 57 -8.64 7.57 6.67
N GLY A 58 -8.21 6.91 5.59
CA GLY A 58 -8.50 7.37 4.24
C GLY A 58 -10.00 7.32 4.01
N THR A 59 -10.64 8.48 3.89
CA THR A 59 -11.94 8.62 3.26
C THR A 59 -11.67 8.82 1.77
N PHE A 60 -12.28 8.00 0.93
CA PHE A 60 -12.26 8.25 -0.50
C PHE A 60 -13.04 9.54 -0.78
N ASP A 61 -12.38 10.52 -1.38
CA ASP A 61 -13.05 11.71 -1.85
C ASP A 61 -13.92 11.32 -3.06
N SER A 62 -15.23 11.44 -2.91
CA SER A 62 -16.22 10.99 -3.90
C SER A 62 -16.65 12.11 -4.86
N GLU A 63 -16.08 13.31 -4.74
CA GLU A 63 -16.50 14.47 -5.54
C GLU A 63 -15.80 14.56 -6.92
N ASP A 64 -14.76 13.75 -7.16
CA ASP A 64 -14.09 13.67 -8.46
C ASP A 64 -14.55 12.42 -9.24
N VAL A 65 -15.35 12.63 -10.30
CA VAL A 65 -15.86 11.57 -11.19
C VAL A 65 -14.74 10.80 -11.91
N THR A 66 -13.52 11.35 -11.95
CA THR A 66 -12.33 10.68 -12.51
C THR A 66 -11.62 9.78 -11.51
N PHE A 67 -12.00 9.82 -10.23
CA PHE A 67 -11.41 9.03 -9.17
C PHE A 67 -11.91 7.58 -9.21
N LYS A 68 -11.17 6.74 -9.93
CA LYS A 68 -11.53 5.33 -10.22
C LYS A 68 -11.24 4.35 -9.08
N VAL A 69 -10.51 4.77 -8.04
CA VAL A 69 -10.09 3.87 -6.95
C VAL A 69 -11.28 3.27 -6.17
N PRO A 70 -12.32 4.03 -5.78
CA PRO A 70 -13.44 3.48 -5.01
C PRO A 70 -14.29 2.49 -5.82
N SER A 71 -14.52 2.78 -7.10
CA SER A 71 -15.26 1.88 -7.99
C SER A 71 -14.45 0.62 -8.29
N ALA A 72 -13.14 0.75 -8.53
CA ALA A 72 -12.26 -0.40 -8.71
C ALA A 72 -12.18 -1.28 -7.45
N PHE A 73 -12.10 -0.66 -6.26
CA PHE A 73 -12.14 -1.39 -4.99
C PHE A 73 -13.46 -2.13 -4.82
N LYS A 74 -14.60 -1.49 -5.12
CA LYS A 74 -15.92 -2.11 -5.04
C LYS A 74 -16.05 -3.29 -6.01
N THR A 75 -15.60 -3.14 -7.26
CA THR A 75 -15.60 -4.24 -8.24
C THR A 75 -14.73 -5.40 -7.78
N TYR A 76 -13.54 -5.11 -7.26
CA TYR A 76 -12.66 -6.13 -6.70
C TYR A 76 -13.29 -6.84 -5.49
N TYR A 77 -13.93 -6.07 -4.60
CA TYR A 77 -14.53 -6.58 -3.38
C TYR A 77 -15.77 -7.44 -3.61
N ASP A 78 -16.70 -6.96 -4.44
CA ASP A 78 -17.95 -7.67 -4.73
C ASP A 78 -17.74 -8.84 -5.71
N GLY A 79 -16.59 -8.87 -6.40
CA GLY A 79 -16.20 -9.91 -7.35
C GLY A 79 -15.60 -11.15 -6.68
N ALA A 80 -14.98 -12.00 -7.51
CA ALA A 80 -14.33 -13.23 -7.03
C ALA A 80 -13.01 -12.97 -6.26
N ALA A 81 -12.52 -11.72 -6.28
CA ALA A 81 -11.25 -11.30 -5.68
C ALA A 81 -10.10 -12.26 -6.05
N THR A 82 -9.94 -12.51 -7.36
CA THR A 82 -8.83 -13.30 -7.89
C THR A 82 -7.52 -12.53 -7.84
N SER A 83 -6.40 -13.21 -8.09
CA SER A 83 -5.08 -12.55 -8.15
C SER A 83 -5.00 -11.53 -9.30
N ASP A 84 -5.65 -11.83 -10.43
CA ASP A 84 -5.71 -10.89 -11.56
C ASP A 84 -6.56 -9.66 -11.23
N ASP A 85 -7.74 -9.85 -10.61
CA ASP A 85 -8.59 -8.74 -10.18
C ASP A 85 -7.84 -7.82 -9.19
N PHE A 86 -7.08 -8.41 -8.27
CA PHE A 86 -6.27 -7.67 -7.30
C PHE A 86 -5.16 -6.88 -7.98
N HIS A 87 -4.48 -7.48 -8.96
CA HIS A 87 -3.45 -6.82 -9.73
C HIS A 87 -4.04 -5.65 -10.53
N GLN A 88 -5.16 -5.86 -11.25
CA GLN A 88 -5.82 -4.76 -11.98
C GLN A 88 -6.22 -3.61 -11.05
N PHE A 89 -6.73 -3.92 -9.85
CA PHE A 89 -7.01 -2.93 -8.84
C PHE A 89 -5.75 -2.15 -8.42
N SER A 90 -4.63 -2.82 -8.15
CA SER A 90 -3.39 -2.14 -7.76
C SER A 90 -2.83 -1.24 -8.88
N LEU A 91 -2.96 -1.64 -10.15
CA LEU A 91 -2.58 -0.82 -11.31
C LEU A 91 -3.42 0.47 -11.39
N ILE A 92 -4.72 0.40 -11.11
CA ILE A 92 -5.60 1.58 -11.06
C ILE A 92 -5.16 2.53 -9.94
N CYS A 93 -4.84 1.99 -8.76
CA CYS A 93 -4.31 2.79 -7.65
C CYS A 93 -2.97 3.46 -8.02
N MET A 94 -2.05 2.75 -8.67
CA MET A 94 -0.76 3.31 -9.09
C MET A 94 -0.90 4.43 -10.12
N ASN A 95 -1.84 4.31 -11.06
CA ASN A 95 -2.13 5.38 -12.01
C ASN A 95 -2.58 6.65 -11.30
N GLU A 96 -3.45 6.53 -10.31
CA GLU A 96 -3.95 7.66 -9.53
C GLU A 96 -2.85 8.26 -8.63
N LEU A 97 -2.07 7.43 -7.95
CA LEU A 97 -0.90 7.88 -7.18
C LEU A 97 0.11 8.62 -8.06
N SER A 98 0.36 8.14 -9.28
CA SER A 98 1.25 8.79 -10.24
C SER A 98 0.70 10.12 -10.72
N ARG A 99 -0.62 10.21 -10.97
CA ARG A 99 -1.30 11.47 -11.33
C ARG A 99 -1.14 12.49 -10.22
N GLN A 100 -1.47 12.13 -8.98
CA GLN A 100 -1.34 13.02 -7.83
C GLN A 100 0.12 13.41 -7.57
N ALA A 101 1.06 12.50 -7.76
CA ALA A 101 2.47 12.80 -7.59
C ALA A 101 3.01 13.78 -8.63
N LYS A 102 2.39 13.91 -9.81
CA LYS A 102 2.74 14.92 -10.83
C LYS A 102 2.18 16.31 -10.52
N ASP A 103 1.33 16.45 -9.51
CA ASP A 103 0.77 17.74 -9.11
C ASP A 103 1.91 18.73 -8.74
N PRO A 104 1.99 19.91 -9.38
CA PRO A 104 3.01 20.91 -9.11
C PRO A 104 3.05 21.39 -7.66
N THR A 105 1.93 21.34 -6.93
CA THR A 105 1.84 21.69 -5.51
C THR A 105 2.57 20.69 -4.61
N ARG A 106 2.88 19.48 -5.11
CA ARG A 106 3.53 18.40 -4.38
C ARG A 106 5.01 18.24 -4.71
N ILE A 107 5.71 19.32 -5.08
CA ILE A 107 7.10 19.25 -5.56
C ILE A 107 8.10 18.70 -4.52
N ALA A 108 7.84 18.89 -3.23
CA ALA A 108 8.68 18.37 -2.14
C ALA A 108 8.41 16.87 -1.82
N ALA A 109 7.39 16.25 -2.44
CA ALA A 109 7.11 14.84 -2.24
C ALA A 109 8.16 13.98 -2.96
N SER A 110 8.54 12.87 -2.32
CA SER A 110 9.42 11.85 -2.88
C SER A 110 8.70 10.51 -2.96
N GLY A 111 9.19 9.65 -3.85
CA GLY A 111 8.66 8.33 -4.12
C GLY A 111 9.05 7.26 -3.10
N GLY A 112 8.69 6.02 -3.41
CA GLY A 112 8.96 4.83 -2.59
C GLY A 112 8.26 3.58 -3.12
N ALA A 113 8.45 2.47 -2.42
CA ALA A 113 7.77 1.21 -2.72
C ALA A 113 6.34 1.25 -2.16
N ILE A 114 5.35 0.96 -3.00
CA ILE A 114 3.94 0.92 -2.64
C ILE A 114 3.53 -0.53 -2.45
N VAL A 115 3.21 -0.88 -1.21
CA VAL A 115 2.78 -2.21 -0.82
C VAL A 115 1.25 -2.24 -0.81
N PHE A 116 0.69 -3.16 -1.59
CA PHE A 116 -0.72 -3.53 -1.56
C PHE A 116 -0.83 -4.94 -0.99
N ALA A 117 -1.66 -5.13 0.02
CA ALA A 117 -1.93 -6.47 0.57
C ALA A 117 -3.41 -6.65 0.92
N HIS A 118 -3.99 -7.75 0.46
CA HIS A 118 -5.27 -8.26 0.92
C HIS A 118 -5.00 -9.45 1.85
N TYR A 119 -5.37 -9.31 3.12
CA TYR A 119 -5.19 -10.34 4.13
C TYR A 119 -6.44 -10.44 5.02
N SER A 120 -6.61 -11.58 5.68
CA SER A 120 -7.61 -11.76 6.73
C SER A 120 -6.93 -11.84 8.10
N ARG A 121 -7.57 -11.25 9.12
CA ARG A 121 -7.17 -11.38 10.52
C ARG A 121 -8.39 -11.53 11.41
N SER A 122 -8.42 -12.58 12.24
CA SER A 122 -9.53 -12.87 13.16
C SER A 122 -10.91 -12.81 12.49
N SER A 123 -11.06 -13.48 11.34
CA SER A 123 -12.26 -13.55 10.48
C SER A 123 -12.69 -12.28 9.72
N SER A 124 -11.99 -11.15 9.89
CA SER A 124 -12.20 -9.95 9.09
C SER A 124 -11.19 -9.83 7.96
N ASN A 125 -11.63 -9.35 6.80
CA ASN A 125 -10.76 -9.03 5.67
C ASN A 125 -10.26 -7.59 5.80
N TYR A 126 -9.01 -7.37 5.39
CA TYR A 126 -8.37 -6.06 5.39
C TYR A 126 -7.61 -5.81 4.10
N LEU A 127 -7.72 -4.59 3.59
CA LEU A 127 -6.86 -4.08 2.55
C LEU A 127 -5.85 -3.12 3.18
N LEU A 128 -4.58 -3.40 2.96
CA LEU A 128 -3.46 -2.52 3.27
C LEU A 128 -2.95 -1.89 1.99
N ILE A 129 -2.86 -0.56 1.98
CA ILE A 129 -2.11 0.21 0.99
C ILE A 129 -1.16 1.13 1.76
N THR A 130 0.15 1.00 1.53
CA THR A 130 1.13 1.80 2.26
C THR A 130 2.39 2.05 1.43
N MET A 131 3.01 3.22 1.60
CA MET A 131 4.31 3.52 1.02
C MET A 131 5.41 3.27 2.05
N VAL A 132 6.39 2.45 1.68
CA VAL A 132 7.61 2.21 2.44
C VAL A 132 8.82 2.74 1.67
N LYS A 133 9.79 3.26 2.41
CA LYS A 133 11.08 3.66 1.84
C LYS A 133 12.13 2.62 2.19
N GLN A 134 13.15 2.52 1.36
CA GLN A 134 14.36 1.78 1.70
C GLN A 134 15.37 2.75 2.31
N LYS A 135 16.14 2.27 3.29
CA LYS A 135 17.26 3.00 3.88
C LYS A 135 18.49 2.11 3.89
N ASP A 136 19.65 2.74 3.72
CA ASP A 136 20.91 2.07 3.95
C ASP A 136 21.02 1.71 5.44
N ALA A 137 21.46 0.49 5.70
CA ALA A 137 21.66 -0.07 7.02
C ALA A 137 22.98 -0.85 7.05
N LEU A 138 23.42 -1.17 8.26
CA LEU A 138 24.54 -2.08 8.46
C LEU A 138 24.00 -3.38 9.03
N ARG A 139 24.44 -4.50 8.47
CA ARG A 139 24.30 -5.82 9.10
C ARG A 139 25.69 -6.32 9.49
N LEU A 140 25.74 -7.23 10.45
CA LEU A 140 26.96 -7.93 10.78
C LEU A 140 27.04 -9.20 9.92
N ASP A 141 28.22 -9.47 9.35
CA ASP A 141 28.51 -10.74 8.69
C ASP A 141 28.89 -11.84 9.71
N GLU A 142 29.27 -13.02 9.22
CA GLU A 142 29.66 -14.17 10.04
C GLU A 142 30.86 -13.89 10.97
N ASN A 143 31.67 -12.86 10.66
CA ASN A 143 32.82 -12.44 11.47
C ASN A 143 32.50 -11.22 12.35
N LEU A 144 31.21 -10.88 12.51
CA LEU A 144 30.74 -9.68 13.22
C LEU A 144 31.29 -8.37 12.62
N LYS A 145 31.63 -8.36 11.33
CA LYS A 145 32.06 -7.15 10.63
C LYS A 145 30.83 -6.42 10.07
N PRO A 146 30.70 -5.10 10.29
CA PRO A 146 29.64 -4.32 9.66
C PRO A 146 29.79 -4.30 8.13
N VAL A 147 28.72 -4.70 7.44
CA VAL A 147 28.59 -4.63 5.97
C VAL A 147 27.31 -3.89 5.60
N GLY A 148 27.34 -3.16 4.49
CA GLY A 148 26.19 -2.45 3.97
C GLY A 148 25.05 -3.41 3.61
N THR A 149 23.83 -3.02 3.93
CA THR A 149 22.60 -3.70 3.52
C THR A 149 21.51 -2.66 3.28
N VAL A 150 20.45 -3.05 2.57
CA VAL A 150 19.29 -2.18 2.36
C VAL A 150 18.16 -2.73 3.21
N GLN A 151 17.61 -1.89 4.09
CA GLN A 151 16.50 -2.24 4.95
C GLN A 151 15.27 -1.43 4.57
N ILE A 152 14.09 -2.06 4.63
CA ILE A 152 12.82 -1.34 4.54
C ILE A 152 12.65 -0.48 5.80
N ASP A 153 12.46 0.82 5.64
CA ASP A 153 12.23 1.77 6.73
C ASP A 153 10.77 1.72 7.21
N LEU A 154 10.50 0.69 8.00
CA LEU A 154 9.20 0.46 8.63
C LEU A 154 8.85 1.51 9.71
N ALA A 155 9.81 2.34 10.14
CA ALA A 155 9.59 3.39 11.14
C ALA A 155 8.87 4.63 10.57
N LYS A 156 8.83 4.78 9.25
CA LYS A 156 8.22 5.94 8.56
C LYS A 156 7.21 5.45 7.53
N ILE A 157 6.09 4.94 8.03
CA ILE A 157 4.97 4.57 7.17
C ILE A 157 4.31 5.86 6.68
N ASN A 158 4.51 6.19 5.41
CA ASN A 158 3.87 7.35 4.78
C ASN A 158 2.58 6.89 4.10
N GLN A 159 1.49 7.64 4.32
CA GLN A 159 0.21 7.48 3.60
C GLN A 159 -0.32 6.03 3.64
N ALA A 160 -0.53 5.49 4.85
CA ALA A 160 -1.22 4.22 5.02
C ALA A 160 -2.74 4.43 5.00
N ALA A 161 -3.42 3.75 4.08
CA ALA A 161 -4.86 3.55 4.13
C ALA A 161 -5.13 2.08 4.50
N ARG A 162 -5.80 1.87 5.63
CA ARG A 162 -6.35 0.56 6.00
C ARG A 162 -7.85 0.60 5.81
N VAL A 163 -8.34 -0.09 4.77
CA VAL A 163 -9.78 -0.22 4.54
C VAL A 163 -10.24 -1.53 5.17
N ASN A 164 -11.16 -1.42 6.13
CA ASN A 164 -11.85 -2.58 6.68
C ASN A 164 -13.01 -2.91 5.73
N PHE A 165 -12.96 -4.11 5.14
CA PHE A 165 -13.96 -4.57 4.20
C PHE A 165 -15.36 -4.66 4.80
N ASP A 166 -15.48 -5.05 6.07
CA ASP A 166 -16.76 -5.21 6.79
C ASP A 166 -17.43 -3.86 7.14
N ARG A 167 -16.71 -2.74 7.01
CA ARG A 167 -17.21 -1.38 7.33
C ARG A 167 -17.31 -0.47 6.11
N PHE A 168 -17.16 -1.00 4.90
CA PHE A 168 -17.40 -0.22 3.69
C PHE A 168 -18.91 0.02 3.52
N LEU A 169 -19.40 1.15 4.04
CA LEU A 169 -20.74 1.65 3.74
C LEU A 169 -20.63 2.57 2.52
N PRO A 170 -21.29 2.28 1.38
CA PRO A 170 -21.47 3.29 0.35
C PRO A 170 -22.24 4.45 0.98
N VAL A 171 -21.71 5.67 0.85
CA VAL A 171 -22.44 6.88 1.27
C VAL A 171 -23.77 6.87 0.52
N ARG A 172 -24.86 6.59 1.22
CA ARG A 172 -26.21 6.80 0.68
C ARG A 172 -26.35 8.30 0.46
N SER A 173 -26.41 8.73 -0.79
CA SER A 173 -26.88 10.07 -1.14
C SER A 173 -28.31 10.20 -0.63
N THR A 174 -28.49 10.78 0.56
CA THR A 174 -29.79 11.31 0.97
C THR A 174 -30.05 12.56 0.15
N SER A 175 -30.71 12.38 -0.99
CA SER A 175 -31.37 13.46 -1.71
C SER A 175 -32.48 14.03 -0.81
N ARG A 176 -32.39 15.32 -0.48
CA ARG A 176 -33.53 16.15 -0.09
C ARG A 176 -33.68 17.25 -1.14
#